data_AF-A0A5K1C0U0-F1
#
_entry.id   AF-A0A5K1C0U0-F1
#
_cell.length_a   1.000
_cell.length_b   1.000
_cell.length_c   1.000
_cell.angle_alpha   90.00
_cell.angle_beta   90.00
_cell.angle_gamma   90.00
#
_symmetry.space_group_name_H-M   'P 1'
#
loop_
_entity.id
_entity.type
_entity.pdbx_description
1 polymer ?
#
loop_
_entity_poly.entity_id
_entity_poly.type
_entity_poly.pdbx_seq_one_letter_code
_entity_poly.pdbx_strand_id
1 'polypeptide(L)'
;FYVDRRPIRVFPNQQAVGIPFPSRQPMRVYASIWNADDWATQGGRVKTNWANAPFTASYTNFRVTPCPSSAKSPLCGPQPPAPVSTSASGRQSAPLVDPWTRRMMRLLQQKFMIYNYCADAKRFPQGLPLECFTRI
;
A
#
# COMPACT_ATOMS: atom_id res chain seq x y z
N PHE A 1 -2.32 -1.93 2.42
CA PHE A 1 -3.54 -1.18 2.08
C PHE A 1 -4.73 -2.13 2.13
N TYR A 2 -5.84 -1.72 2.74
CA TYR A 2 -6.99 -2.58 3.00
C TYR A 2 -8.32 -1.88 2.67
N VAL A 3 -9.31 -2.68 2.30
CA VAL A 3 -10.75 -2.32 2.23
C VAL A 3 -11.50 -3.44 2.93
N ASP A 4 -12.32 -3.14 3.94
CA ASP A 4 -13.08 -4.14 4.72
C ASP A 4 -12.26 -5.36 5.17
N ARG A 5 -11.06 -5.10 5.71
CA ARG A 5 -10.07 -6.12 6.14
C ARG A 5 -9.51 -6.99 5.00
N ARG A 6 -9.83 -6.71 3.74
CA ARG A 6 -9.24 -7.38 2.57
C ARG A 6 -8.05 -6.56 2.07
N PRO A 7 -6.85 -7.15 1.97
CA PRO A 7 -5.70 -6.44 1.43
C PRO A 7 -5.85 -6.25 -0.07
N ILE A 8 -5.58 -5.03 -0.53
CA ILE A 8 -5.60 -4.65 -1.95
C ILE A 8 -4.21 -4.36 -2.50
N ARG A 9 -3.25 -4.03 -1.62
CA ARG A 9 -1.85 -3.78 -1.97
C ARG A 9 -0.94 -3.94 -0.76
N VAL A 10 0.24 -4.49 -1.01
CA VAL A 10 1.37 -4.53 -0.06
C VAL A 10 2.57 -3.87 -0.74
N PHE A 11 3.31 -3.07 0.02
CA PHE A 11 4.57 -2.48 -0.39
C PHE A 11 5.61 -2.90 0.66
N PRO A 12 6.39 -3.96 0.41
CA PRO A 12 7.31 -4.49 1.41
C PRO A 12 8.53 -3.59 1.58
N ASN A 13 9.11 -3.55 2.78
CA ASN A 13 10.36 -2.83 3.01
C ASN A 13 11.52 -3.54 2.30
N GLN A 14 12.11 -2.86 1.33
CA GLN A 14 13.20 -3.35 0.49
C GLN A 14 14.41 -2.42 0.50
N GLN A 15 14.63 -1.70 1.60
CA GLN A 15 15.79 -0.83 1.76
C GLN A 15 17.13 -1.58 1.58
N ALA A 16 17.17 -2.88 1.92
CA ALA A 16 18.36 -3.72 1.74
C ALA A 16 18.79 -3.89 0.27
N VAL A 17 17.87 -3.72 -0.69
CA VAL A 17 18.14 -3.76 -2.13
C VAL A 17 18.03 -2.38 -2.77
N GLY A 18 18.15 -1.32 -1.96
CA GLY A 18 18.22 0.07 -2.43
C GLY A 18 16.89 0.76 -2.66
N ILE A 19 15.75 0.12 -2.35
CA ILE A 19 14.42 0.71 -2.57
C ILE A 19 14.03 1.58 -1.37
N PRO A 20 13.76 2.89 -1.56
CA PRO A 20 13.34 3.76 -0.47
C PRO A 20 12.05 3.28 0.20
N PHE A 21 12.01 3.39 1.53
CA PHE A 21 10.84 3.03 2.33
C PHE A 21 10.64 4.06 3.46
N PRO A 22 9.41 4.47 3.78
CA PRO A 22 9.13 5.48 4.81
C PRO A 22 9.28 4.90 6.22
N SER A 23 10.52 4.60 6.63
CA SER A 23 10.83 3.99 7.95
C SER A 23 11.29 4.99 9.02
N ARG A 24 11.71 6.20 8.63
CA ARG A 24 12.38 7.15 9.55
C ARG A 24 11.67 8.49 9.72
N GLN A 25 10.75 8.82 8.83
CA GLN A 25 10.06 10.11 8.84
C GLN A 25 8.68 9.95 9.51
N PRO A 26 8.41 10.63 10.63
CA PRO A 26 7.09 10.63 11.24
C PRO A 26 6.04 11.16 10.27
N MET A 27 4.85 10.54 10.27
CA MET A 27 3.75 10.89 9.37
C MET A 27 2.54 11.42 10.14
N ARG A 28 1.73 12.24 9.46
CA ARG A 28 0.42 12.68 9.93
C ARG A 28 -0.67 12.08 9.03
N VAL A 29 -1.86 11.88 9.59
CA VAL A 29 -3.03 11.46 8.84
C VAL A 29 -3.78 12.69 8.35
N TYR A 30 -4.15 12.71 7.08
CA TYR A 30 -4.91 13.77 6.44
C TYR A 30 -6.15 13.19 5.75
N ALA A 31 -7.24 13.95 5.73
CA ALA A 31 -8.42 13.68 4.93
C ALA A 31 -8.90 15.00 4.33
N SER A 32 -9.21 15.01 3.04
CA SER A 32 -9.68 16.20 2.33
C SER A 32 -10.67 15.82 1.22
N ILE A 33 -11.57 16.73 0.91
CA ILE A 33 -12.37 16.75 -0.31
C ILE A 33 -11.96 17.99 -1.09
N TRP A 34 -11.59 17.83 -2.36
CA TRP A 34 -11.08 18.91 -3.20
C TRP A 34 -11.30 18.61 -4.68
N ASN A 35 -11.29 19.65 -5.52
CA ASN A 35 -11.44 19.50 -6.98
C ASN A 35 -10.09 19.16 -7.64
N ALA A 36 -10.06 18.09 -8.44
CA ALA A 36 -8.89 17.60 -9.16
C ALA A 36 -9.19 17.34 -10.66
N ASP A 37 -9.91 18.28 -11.28
CA ASP A 37 -10.41 18.21 -12.66
C ASP A 37 -9.35 17.85 -13.71
N ASP A 38 -8.08 18.17 -13.47
CA ASP A 38 -7.01 17.92 -14.45
C ASP A 38 -6.66 16.45 -14.62
N TRP A 39 -7.05 15.57 -13.69
CA TRP A 39 -6.66 14.16 -13.75
C TRP A 39 -7.64 13.15 -13.15
N ALA A 40 -8.55 13.55 -12.25
CA ALA A 40 -9.31 12.62 -11.41
C ALA A 40 -10.25 11.67 -12.19
N THR A 41 -11.03 12.21 -13.14
CA THR A 41 -12.07 11.43 -13.84
C THR A 41 -11.70 11.25 -15.31
N GLN A 42 -11.54 9.99 -15.74
CA GLN A 42 -11.11 9.62 -17.10
C GLN A 42 -9.83 10.36 -17.54
N GLY A 43 -8.85 10.50 -16.65
CA GLY A 43 -7.61 11.22 -16.94
C GLY A 43 -7.81 12.72 -17.18
N GLY A 44 -8.83 13.31 -16.56
CA GLY A 44 -9.15 14.75 -16.65
C GLY A 44 -10.12 15.13 -17.77
N ARG A 45 -10.65 14.17 -18.53
CA ARG A 45 -11.61 14.41 -19.61
C ARG A 45 -12.99 14.85 -19.11
N VAL A 46 -13.41 14.35 -17.95
CA VAL A 46 -14.71 14.68 -17.34
C VAL A 46 -14.48 15.67 -16.20
N LYS A 47 -15.06 16.87 -16.33
CA LYS A 47 -14.92 17.96 -15.36
C LYS A 47 -16.08 17.96 -14.35
N THR A 48 -15.82 18.57 -13.19
CA THR A 48 -16.81 18.71 -12.12
C THR A 48 -17.99 19.56 -12.58
N ASN A 49 -19.19 18.98 -12.52
CA ASN A 49 -20.41 19.76 -12.73
C ASN A 49 -20.85 20.41 -11.40
N TRP A 50 -20.50 21.67 -11.22
CA TRP A 50 -20.78 22.43 -10.00
C TRP A 50 -22.27 22.67 -9.74
N ALA A 51 -23.15 22.46 -10.72
CA ALA A 51 -24.60 22.48 -10.48
C ALA A 51 -25.07 21.35 -9.54
N ASN A 52 -24.27 20.28 -9.39
CA ASN A 52 -24.56 19.16 -8.48
C ASN A 52 -24.03 19.39 -7.05
N ALA A 53 -23.50 20.58 -6.73
CA ALA A 53 -23.03 20.89 -5.39
C ALA A 53 -24.20 20.96 -4.38
N PRO A 54 -23.96 20.68 -3.09
CA PRO A 54 -22.66 20.40 -2.46
C PRO A 54 -22.19 18.95 -2.64
N PHE A 55 -20.88 18.78 -2.82
CA PHE A 55 -20.23 17.47 -2.77
C PHE A 55 -19.85 17.14 -1.32
N THR A 56 -20.45 16.11 -0.74
CA THR A 56 -20.30 15.78 0.69
C THR A 56 -19.63 14.42 0.87
N ALA A 57 -18.56 14.37 1.66
CA ALA A 57 -17.91 13.14 2.10
C ALA A 57 -18.04 12.99 3.62
N SER A 58 -18.57 11.85 4.08
CA SER A 58 -18.79 11.56 5.50
C SER A 58 -17.76 10.55 6.00
N TYR A 59 -17.13 10.84 7.13
CA TYR A 59 -16.11 10.00 7.74
C TYR A 59 -16.50 9.72 9.19
N THR A 60 -16.37 8.48 9.62
CA THR A 60 -16.66 8.04 10.99
C THR A 60 -15.61 7.04 11.46
N ASN A 61 -15.65 6.67 12.75
CA ASN A 61 -14.80 5.62 13.32
C ASN A 61 -13.29 5.90 13.17
N PHE A 62 -12.86 7.16 13.35
CA PHE A 62 -11.44 7.52 13.36
C PHE A 62 -10.71 6.77 14.48
N ARG A 63 -9.86 5.83 14.09
CA ARG A 63 -9.00 5.07 15.01
C ARG A 63 -7.55 5.23 14.56
N VAL A 64 -6.76 5.91 15.39
CA VAL A 64 -5.32 6.05 15.20
C VAL A 64 -4.64 5.45 16.41
N THR A 65 -3.86 4.40 16.20
CA THR A 65 -2.97 3.85 17.23
C THR A 65 -1.57 4.35 16.93
N PRO A 66 -1.09 5.41 17.61
CA PRO A 66 0.24 5.96 17.34
C PRO A 66 1.32 5.00 17.84
N CYS A 67 2.50 5.12 17.24
CA CYS A 67 3.71 4.47 17.70
C CYS A 67 4.70 5.52 18.22
N PRO A 68 4.53 6.03 19.46
CA PRO A 68 5.54 6.88 20.06
C PRO A 68 6.85 6.11 20.26
N SER A 69 7.99 6.83 20.28
CA SER A 69 9.32 6.24 20.47
C SER A 69 9.49 5.45 21.78
N SER A 70 8.61 5.67 22.77
CA SER A 70 8.52 4.92 24.03
C SER A 70 7.55 3.74 24.00
N ALA A 71 6.85 3.50 22.88
CA ALA A 71 5.82 2.46 22.79
C ALA A 71 6.42 1.06 22.77
N LYS A 72 6.13 0.29 23.82
CA LYS A 72 6.35 -1.17 23.86
C LYS A 72 5.26 -1.97 23.13
N SER A 73 4.53 -1.33 22.21
CA SER A 73 3.45 -1.98 21.47
C SER A 73 4.03 -2.97 20.45
N PRO A 74 3.52 -4.20 20.33
CA PRO A 74 3.93 -5.15 19.30
C PRO A 74 3.64 -4.65 17.87
N LEU A 75 2.82 -3.60 17.72
CA LEU A 75 2.57 -2.89 16.44
C LEU A 75 3.63 -1.82 16.11
N CYS A 76 4.45 -1.45 17.10
CA CYS A 76 5.35 -0.29 17.06
C CYS A 76 6.83 -0.66 17.25
N GLY A 77 7.14 -1.92 17.56
CA GLY A 77 8.51 -2.43 17.52
C GLY A 77 8.91 -2.87 16.10
N PRO A 78 10.21 -3.14 15.84
CA PRO A 78 10.55 -3.98 14.71
C PRO A 78 9.72 -5.26 14.85
N GLN A 79 8.85 -5.55 13.87
CA GLN A 79 8.22 -6.86 13.85
C GLN A 79 9.35 -7.87 14.02
N PRO A 80 9.25 -8.82 14.97
CA PRO A 80 10.25 -9.87 15.04
C PRO A 80 10.35 -10.43 13.62
N PRO A 81 11.57 -10.61 13.06
CA PRO A 81 11.69 -11.40 11.86
C PRO A 81 10.88 -12.67 12.12
N ALA A 82 9.99 -13.00 11.19
CA ALA A 82 9.17 -14.20 11.30
C ALA A 82 10.03 -15.33 11.85
N PRO A 83 9.56 -16.11 12.85
CA PRO A 83 10.41 -16.95 13.69
C PRO A 83 11.45 -17.63 12.82
N VAL A 84 12.69 -17.19 12.98
CA VAL A 84 13.83 -17.85 12.37
C VAL A 84 13.92 -19.15 13.12
N SER A 85 13.26 -20.18 12.60
CA SER A 85 13.56 -21.55 12.96
C SER A 85 15.05 -21.71 12.71
N THR A 86 15.81 -21.78 13.79
CA THR A 86 17.20 -22.19 13.80
C THR A 86 17.24 -23.64 13.35
N SER A 87 17.20 -23.82 12.04
CA SER A 87 17.48 -25.06 11.37
C SER A 87 18.48 -24.71 10.29
N ALA A 88 19.70 -25.22 10.45
CA ALA A 88 20.78 -25.08 9.50
C ALA A 88 20.41 -25.79 8.18
N SER A 89 19.59 -25.15 7.36
CA SER A 89 19.35 -25.48 5.95
C SER A 89 18.46 -24.40 5.32
N GLY A 90 18.96 -23.74 4.27
CA GLY A 90 18.18 -22.96 3.29
C GLY A 90 17.18 -21.94 3.85
N ARG A 91 17.63 -20.68 4.04
CA ARG A 91 16.80 -19.52 4.41
C ARG A 91 15.52 -19.41 3.56
N GLN A 92 14.40 -19.92 4.06
CA GLN A 92 13.07 -19.53 3.61
C GLN A 92 12.51 -18.54 4.63
N SER A 93 12.64 -17.25 4.33
CA SER A 93 11.92 -16.19 5.04
C SER A 93 10.42 -16.48 4.91
N ALA A 94 9.71 -16.58 6.04
CA ALA A 94 8.27 -16.77 6.02
C ALA A 94 7.62 -15.64 5.18
N PRO A 95 6.56 -15.94 4.41
CA PRO A 95 5.86 -14.92 3.64
C PRO A 95 5.42 -13.74 4.52
N LEU A 96 5.71 -12.52 4.08
CA LEU A 96 5.21 -11.28 4.72
C LEU A 96 3.67 -11.25 4.84
N VAL A 97 3.01 -12.03 4.00
CA VAL A 97 1.56 -12.20 3.91
C VAL A 97 1.28 -13.68 3.78
N ASP A 98 0.37 -14.23 4.58
CA ASP A 98 0.03 -15.64 4.50
C ASP A 98 -0.48 -16.02 3.09
N PRO A 99 -0.32 -17.29 2.66
CA PRO A 99 -0.68 -17.71 1.31
C PRO A 99 -2.14 -17.45 0.92
N TRP A 100 -3.07 -17.54 1.87
CA TRP A 100 -4.49 -17.32 1.62
C TRP A 100 -4.78 -15.85 1.34
N THR A 101 -4.24 -14.98 2.18
CA THR A 101 -4.34 -13.53 2.01
C THR A 101 -3.70 -13.07 0.70
N ARG A 102 -2.55 -13.65 0.33
CA ARG A 102 -1.90 -13.37 -0.95
C ARG A 102 -2.76 -13.80 -2.14
N ARG A 103 -3.36 -14.99 -2.09
CA ARG A 103 -4.27 -15.49 -3.12
C ARG A 103 -5.51 -14.60 -3.25
N MET A 104 -6.12 -14.21 -2.13
CA MET A 104 -7.27 -13.31 -2.11
C MET A 104 -6.93 -11.96 -2.76
N MET A 105 -5.80 -11.35 -2.38
CA MET A 105 -5.35 -10.09 -2.96
C MET A 105 -5.13 -10.21 -4.48
N ARG A 106 -4.53 -11.30 -4.96
CA ARG A 106 -4.36 -11.55 -6.40
C ARG A 106 -5.69 -11.63 -7.13
N LEU A 107 -6.69 -12.31 -6.58
CA LEU A 107 -8.02 -12.39 -7.17
C LEU A 107 -8.71 -11.01 -7.23
N LEU A 108 -8.59 -10.21 -6.16
CA LEU A 108 -9.10 -8.84 -6.14
C LEU A 108 -8.42 -7.98 -7.20
N GLN A 109 -7.10 -8.08 -7.32
CA GLN A 109 -6.34 -7.34 -8.32
C GLN A 109 -6.71 -7.78 -9.74
N GLN A 110 -6.82 -9.08 -10.01
CA GLN A 110 -7.23 -9.60 -11.32
C GLN A 110 -8.61 -9.11 -11.75
N LYS A 111 -9.55 -8.97 -10.81
CA LYS A 111 -10.94 -8.59 -11.10
C LYS A 111 -11.18 -7.08 -11.13
N PHE A 112 -10.52 -6.32 -10.25
CA PHE A 112 -10.88 -4.92 -9.99
C PHE A 112 -9.77 -3.90 -10.27
N MET A 113 -8.52 -4.32 -10.52
CA MET A 113 -7.42 -3.39 -10.77
C MET A 113 -7.44 -2.90 -12.23
N ILE A 114 -7.77 -1.62 -12.42
CA ILE A 114 -7.81 -0.99 -13.75
C ILE A 114 -6.47 -0.34 -14.15
N TYR A 115 -5.57 -0.12 -13.19
CA TYR A 115 -4.25 0.47 -13.42
C TYR A 115 -3.23 -0.09 -12.43
N ASN A 116 -2.04 -0.41 -12.92
CA ASN A 116 -0.89 -0.83 -12.12
C ASN A 116 0.38 -0.24 -12.73
N TYR A 117 1.10 0.57 -11.96
CA TYR A 117 2.35 1.18 -12.42
C TYR A 117 3.46 0.15 -12.71
N CYS A 118 3.42 -1.03 -12.07
CA CYS A 118 4.32 -2.14 -12.37
C CYS A 118 4.01 -2.84 -13.70
N ALA A 119 2.90 -2.51 -14.35
CA ALA A 119 2.55 -3.03 -15.68
C ALA A 119 2.55 -1.91 -16.75
N ASP A 120 2.93 -0.69 -16.38
CA ASP A 120 2.90 0.47 -17.27
C ASP A 120 4.29 0.72 -17.89
N ALA A 121 4.58 0.00 -18.98
CA ALA A 121 5.81 0.17 -19.74
C ALA A 121 5.89 1.53 -20.45
N LYS A 122 4.76 2.22 -20.69
CA LYS A 122 4.76 3.54 -21.33
C LYS A 122 5.27 4.60 -20.36
N ARG A 123 4.87 4.51 -19.10
CA ARG A 123 5.36 5.39 -18.03
C ARG A 123 6.82 5.13 -17.69
N PHE A 124 7.26 3.89 -17.78
CA PHE A 124 8.63 3.46 -17.44
C PHE A 124 9.35 2.85 -18.65
N PRO A 125 9.67 3.65 -19.68
CA PRO A 125 10.30 3.13 -20.90
C PRO A 125 11.73 2.60 -20.67
N GLN A 126 12.39 3.05 -19.61
CA GLN A 126 13.75 2.62 -19.26
C GLN A 126 13.78 1.39 -18.33
N GLY A 127 12.63 0.79 -18.05
CA GLY A 127 12.51 -0.36 -17.15
C GLY A 127 11.66 -0.05 -15.93
N LEU A 128 10.96 -1.08 -15.46
CA LEU A 128 10.03 -0.98 -14.34
C LEU A 128 10.77 -0.77 -13.01
N PRO A 129 10.13 -0.10 -12.03
CA PRO A 129 10.69 0.03 -10.69
C PRO A 129 11.06 -1.32 -10.06
N LEU A 130 12.17 -1.37 -9.33
CA LEU A 130 12.75 -2.61 -8.80
C LEU A 130 11.79 -3.37 -7.86
N GLU A 131 10.92 -2.65 -7.15
CA GLU A 131 9.99 -3.27 -6.20
C GLU A 131 8.94 -4.15 -6.89
N CYS A 132 8.71 -3.93 -8.18
CA CYS A 132 7.72 -4.66 -8.97
C CYS A 132 8.10 -6.12 -9.17
N PHE A 133 9.39 -6.45 -9.05
CA PHE A 133 9.91 -7.81 -9.23
C PHE A 133 9.94 -8.61 -7.94
N THR A 134 9.61 -7.97 -6.82
CA THR A 134 9.75 -8.61 -5.52
C THR A 134 8.55 -9.47 -5.21
N ARG A 135 8.81 -10.71 -4.78
CA ARG A 135 7.78 -11.68 -4.44
C ARG A 135 7.11 -11.27 -3.12
N ILE A 136 6.01 -10.52 -3.22
CA ILE A 136 5.04 -10.32 -2.14
C ILE A 136 4.40 -11.63 -1.79
#